data_AF-A0A2P4SC82-F1
#
_entry.id   AF-A0A2P4SC82-F1
#
_cell.length_a   1.000
_cell.length_b   1.000
_cell.length_c   1.000
_cell.angle_alpha   90.00
_cell.angle_beta   90.00
_cell.angle_gamma   90.00
#
_symmetry.space_group_name_H-M   'P 1'
#
loop_
_entity.id
_entity.type
_entity.pdbx_description
1 polymer ?
#
loop_
_entity_poly.entity_id
_entity_poly.type
_entity_poly.pdbx_seq_one_letter_code
_entity_poly.pdbx_strand_id
1 'polypeptide(L)' 'ILPYFSSVGQFYFLIRKRIHLRPEDALFFFVNNTIPPTSATMGQLYEDNHEEDYFLYVAYSDESVYGK' A
#
# COMPACT_ATOMS: atom_id res chain seq x y z
N ILE A 1 12.52 0.24 3.95
CA ILE A 1 12.06 0.41 5.34
C ILE A 1 11.34 1.75 5.42
N LEU A 2 10.07 1.75 5.81
CA LEU A 2 9.26 2.96 6.02
C LEU A 2 9.13 3.22 7.53
N PRO A 3 9.02 4.49 7.96
CA PRO A 3 8.68 4.80 9.33
C PRO A 3 7.31 4.23 9.73
N TYR A 4 7.20 3.70 10.94
CA TYR A 4 5.98 3.08 11.47
C TYR A 4 4.77 4.02 11.48
N PHE A 5 5.00 5.32 11.73
CA PHE A 5 3.96 6.34 11.78
C PHE A 5 3.56 6.90 10.41
N SER A 6 4.23 6.52 9.32
CA SER A 6 3.89 7.00 7.98
C SER A 6 2.50 6.54 7.59
N SER A 7 1.70 7.43 7.00
CA SER A 7 0.38 7.05 6.51
C SER A 7 0.46 6.26 5.21
N VAL A 8 -0.56 5.45 4.93
CA VAL A 8 -0.72 4.76 3.65
C VAL A 8 -0.74 5.77 2.50
N GLY A 9 -1.36 6.94 2.67
CA GLY A 9 -1.31 8.02 1.67
C GLY A 9 0.11 8.52 1.36
N GLN A 10 0.98 8.64 2.38
CA GLN A 10 2.40 8.96 2.14
C GLN A 10 3.11 7.82 1.41
N PHE A 11 2.79 6.57 1.74
CA PHE A 11 3.33 5.41 1.04
C PHE A 11 2.93 5.39 -0.45
N TYR A 12 1.66 5.69 -0.76
CA TYR A 12 1.17 5.89 -2.13
C TYR A 12 2.01 6.90 -2.90
N PHE A 13 2.24 8.08 -2.31
CA PHE A 13 3.03 9.12 -2.95
C PHE A 13 4.47 8.67 -3.23
N LEU A 14 5.10 7.98 -2.28
CA LEU A 14 6.48 7.48 -2.42
C LEU A 14 6.61 6.43 -3.52
N ILE A 15 5.70 5.45 -3.56
CA ILE A 15 5.70 4.42 -4.59
C ILE A 15 5.44 5.03 -5.96
N ARG A 16 4.45 5.92 -6.09
CA ARG A 16 4.15 6.62 -7.36
C ARG A 16 5.38 7.32 -7.92
N LYS A 17 6.10 8.04 -7.06
CA LYS A 17 7.36 8.70 -7.43
C LYS A 17 8.45 7.71 -7.83
N ARG A 18 8.54 6.57 -7.14
CA ARG A 18 9.57 5.54 -7.37
C ARG A 18 9.39 4.80 -8.69
N ILE A 19 8.15 4.54 -9.11
CA ILE A 19 7.85 3.88 -10.39
C ILE A 19 7.60 4.87 -11.54
N HIS A 20 7.81 6.18 -11.31
CA HIS A 20 7.60 7.25 -12.29
C HIS A 20 6.20 7.26 -12.91
N LEU A 21 5.19 6.91 -12.12
CA LEU A 21 3.81 6.85 -12.58
C LEU A 21 3.22 8.26 -12.76
N ARG A 22 2.51 8.48 -13.87
CA ARG A 22 1.98 9.80 -14.19
C ARG A 22 0.81 10.17 -13.28
N PRO A 23 0.52 11.47 -13.07
CA PRO A 23 -0.60 11.93 -12.25
C PRO A 23 -1.97 11.42 -12.66
N GLU A 24 -2.16 11.08 -13.94
CA GLU A 24 -3.40 10.53 -14.49
C GLU A 24 -3.55 9.01 -14.34
N ASP A 25 -2.44 8.28 -14.18
CA ASP A 25 -2.48 6.82 -14.10
C ASP A 25 -2.94 6.37 -12.71
N ALA A 26 -3.87 5.42 -12.68
CA ALA A 26 -4.40 4.85 -11.45
C ALA A 26 -3.37 3.95 -10.75
N LEU A 27 -3.44 3.94 -9.42
CA LEU A 27 -2.66 3.05 -8.57
C LEU A 27 -3.54 2.69 -7.38
N PHE A 28 -3.70 1.40 -7.15
CA PHE A 28 -4.42 0.82 -6.03
C PHE A 28 -3.51 -0.17 -5.32
N PHE A 29 -3.47 -0.09 -4.01
CA PHE A 29 -2.82 -1.06 -3.14
C PHE A 29 -3.83 -2.03 -2.57
N PHE A 30 -3.36 -3.25 -2.35
CA PHE A 30 -4.10 -4.33 -1.74
C PHE A 30 -3.23 -4.98 -0.67
N VAL A 31 -3.82 -5.13 0.51
CA VAL A 31 -3.29 -5.89 1.63
C VAL A 31 -4.37 -6.89 1.99
N ASN A 32 -4.05 -8.18 1.99
CA ASN A 32 -5.03 -9.25 2.21
C ASN A 32 -6.30 -9.06 1.36
N ASN A 33 -6.09 -8.82 0.05
CA ASN A 33 -7.14 -8.60 -0.96
C ASN A 33 -8.05 -7.38 -0.72
N THR A 34 -7.72 -6.51 0.24
CA THR A 34 -8.53 -5.33 0.60
C THR A 34 -7.74 -4.04 0.35
N ILE A 35 -8.42 -2.99 -0.10
CA ILE A 35 -7.79 -1.67 -0.25
C ILE A 35 -7.62 -1.03 1.13
N PRO A 36 -6.38 -0.73 1.58
CA PRO A 36 -6.16 -0.17 2.89
C PRO A 36 -6.64 1.30 2.95
N PRO A 37 -7.15 1.76 4.11
CA PRO A 37 -7.52 3.16 4.29
C PRO A 37 -6.30 4.09 4.16
N THR A 38 -6.41 5.17 3.39
CA THR A 38 -5.31 6.12 3.17
C THR A 38 -4.89 6.88 4.43
N SER A 39 -5.79 7.00 5.40
CA SER A 39 -5.55 7.62 6.71
C SER A 39 -4.87 6.70 7.71
N ALA A 40 -4.86 5.37 7.49
CA ALA A 40 -4.19 4.43 8.37
C ALA A 40 -2.67 4.59 8.29
N THR A 41 -1.97 4.17 9.34
CA THR A 41 -0.50 4.14 9.37
C THR A 41 0.02 2.80 8.85
N MET A 42 1.23 2.80 8.28
CA MET A 42 1.92 1.58 7.85
C MET A 42 2.17 0.63 9.02
N GLY A 43 2.40 1.17 10.22
CA GLY A 43 2.51 0.40 11.43
C GLY A 43 1.23 -0.34 11.81
N GLN A 44 0.08 0.35 11.75
CA GLN A 44 -1.20 -0.31 12.00
C GLN A 44 -1.51 -1.38 10.95
N LEU A 45 -1.24 -1.10 9.67
CA LEU A 45 -1.36 -2.12 8.62
C LEU A 45 -0.49 -3.34 8.89
N TYR A 46 0.74 -3.13 9.37
CA TYR A 46 1.67 -4.19 9.70
C TYR A 46 1.15 -5.04 10.87
N GLU A 47 0.77 -4.45 12.00
CA GLU A 47 0.25 -5.20 13.14
C GLU A 47 -0.97 -6.05 12.77
N ASP A 48 -1.86 -5.49 11.94
CA ASP A 48 -3.12 -6.13 11.57
C ASP A 48 -2.97 -7.21 10.46
N ASN A 49 -1.91 -7.16 9.64
CA ASN A 49 -1.82 -7.95 8.39
C ASN A 49 -0.43 -8.52 8.06
N HIS A 50 0.55 -8.48 8.98
CA HIS A 50 1.83 -9.14 8.73
C HIS A 50 1.68 -10.66 8.69
N GLU A 51 2.56 -11.30 7.93
CA GLU A 51 2.66 -12.75 7.87
C GLU A 51 3.66 -13.29 8.91
N GLU A 52 3.70 -14.61 9.10
CA GLU A 52 4.59 -15.28 10.07
C GLU A 52 6.09 -15.03 9.84
N ASP A 53 6.46 -14.57 8.65
CA ASP A 53 7.82 -14.19 8.28
C ASP A 53 8.21 -12.76 8.71
N TYR A 54 7.32 -12.05 9.41
CA TYR A 54 7.46 -10.66 9.85
C TYR A 54 7.53 -9.65 8.69
N PHE A 55 6.92 -9.97 7.55
CA PHE A 55 6.72 -9.03 6.45
C PHE A 55 5.25 -8.66 6.25
N LEU A 56 5.03 -7.42 5.82
CA LEU A 56 3.75 -6.95 5.30
C LEU A 56 3.79 -7.00 3.78
N TYR A 57 2.90 -7.79 3.19
CA TYR A 57 2.78 -7.93 1.75
C TYR A 57 1.76 -6.93 1.19
N VAL A 58 2.19 -6.13 0.22
CA VAL A 58 1.34 -5.15 -0.47
C VAL A 58 1.41 -5.43 -1.96
N ALA A 59 0.27 -5.80 -2.55
CA ALA A 59 0.11 -5.87 -3.99
C ALA A 59 -0.34 -4.51 -4.54
N TYR A 60 -0.01 -4.21 -5.79
CA TYR A 60 -0.47 -3.00 -6.47
C TYR A 60 -0.99 -3.30 -7.88
N SER A 61 -2.01 -2.56 -8.30
CA SER A 61 -2.59 -2.63 -9.65
C SER A 61 -3.07 -1.25 -10.09
N ASP A 62 -3.24 -1.07 -11.39
CA ASP A 62 -3.97 0.05 -12.01
C ASP A 62 -5.51 -0.13 -11.94
N GLU A 63 -6.00 -1.33 -11.63
CA GLU A 63 -7.42 -1.61 -11.40
C GLU A 63 -7.79 -1.61 -9.91
N SER A 64 -9.02 -1.19 -9.59
CA SER A 64 -9.53 -1.13 -8.20
C SER A 64 -10.07 -2.45 -7.66
N VAL A 65 -10.05 -3.52 -8.47
CA VAL A 65 -10.48 -4.87 -8.08
C VAL A 65 -9.29 -5.81 -8.22
N TYR A 66 -8.98 -6.57 -7.17
CA TYR A 66 -7.87 -7.50 -7.18
C TYR A 66 -8.15 -8.71 -8.08
N GLY A 67 -7.33 -8.92 -9.11
CA GLY A 67 -7.27 -10.19 -9.85
C GLY A 67 -8.32 -10.40 -10.94
N LYS A 68 -8.50 -9.43 -11.86
CA LYS A 68 -9.04 -9.77 -13.18
C LYS A 68 -8.05 -10.60 -14.00
#